data_AF-A0A0W0VEB9-F1
#
_entry.id   AF-A0A0W0VEB9-F1
#
_cell.length_a   1.000
_cell.length_b   1.000
_cell.length_c   1.000
_cell.angle_alpha   90.00
_cell.angle_beta   90.00
_cell.angle_gamma   90.00
#
_symmetry.space_group_name_H-M   'P 1'
#
loop_
_entity.id
_entity.type
_entity.pdbx_description
1 polymer ?
#
loop_
_entity_poly.entity_id
_entity_poly.type
_entity_poly.pdbx_seq_one_letter_code
_entity_poly.pdbx_strand_id
1 'polypeptide(L)'
;MGKYALAPIVFYESHADRSVTNFIVKQLPLLKKAGYKALCIDGMEVGASLTEKIRMLQFIVARQSHVIASMSPASEQFRSEIEKMRSVYSKLELLEAIRDNGLELIGFDLTAPEQMRVGIDSLEREQFLVTQGRKAVEDNDGAVLFVLGFGHATFQQLIEKEDLNARQYLWFHIKNPAYETQAYEYMVKKYEIKGYRYYFPLGVQIMFHDEPQLELVFWDKVSAECYNYEQEELQTVSALRLKDLFGDEVSSYLRADGQSRVDALVPLKSADPGRFFRQFGATLMKLGCEVQAITPPGRGEKGPHVIIRDINSTERATEISSLSKCGI
;
A
#
# COMPACT_ATOMS: atom_id res chain seq x y z
N MET A 1 4.55 -7.15 -19.21
CA MET A 1 3.85 -7.37 -17.93
C MET A 1 3.43 -6.02 -17.38
N GLY A 2 2.27 -5.93 -16.75
CA GLY A 2 1.76 -4.66 -16.24
C GLY A 2 1.90 -4.55 -14.72
N LYS A 3 2.05 -3.31 -14.24
CA LYS A 3 1.70 -2.90 -12.87
C LYS A 3 0.39 -3.52 -12.35
N TYR A 4 0.30 -3.60 -11.03
CA TYR A 4 -0.89 -3.96 -10.27
C TYR A 4 -1.99 -2.90 -10.40
N ALA A 5 -3.24 -3.29 -10.17
CA ALA A 5 -4.37 -2.36 -10.16
C ALA A 5 -4.27 -1.34 -9.02
N LEU A 6 -3.75 -1.76 -7.86
CA LEU A 6 -3.40 -0.90 -6.74
C LEU A 6 -1.97 -1.17 -6.32
N ALA A 7 -1.30 -0.16 -5.76
CA ALA A 7 -0.02 -0.36 -5.12
C ALA A 7 -0.18 -1.15 -3.80
N PRO A 8 0.59 -2.23 -3.57
CA PRO A 8 0.70 -2.79 -2.24
C PRO A 8 1.25 -1.75 -1.27
N ILE A 9 0.62 -1.62 -0.10
CA ILE A 9 1.06 -0.66 0.91
C ILE A 9 1.71 -1.42 2.06
N VAL A 10 2.94 -1.06 2.40
CA VAL A 10 3.65 -1.61 3.56
C VAL A 10 3.78 -0.54 4.62
N PHE A 11 3.21 -0.81 5.79
CA PHE A 11 3.41 -0.04 7.00
C PHE A 11 4.39 -0.76 7.91
N TYR A 12 5.53 -0.13 8.13
CA TYR A 12 6.44 -0.53 9.17
C TYR A 12 6.03 0.04 10.52
N GLU A 13 5.92 -0.80 11.54
CA GLU A 13 5.58 -0.42 12.91
C GLU A 13 6.74 -0.61 13.90
N SER A 14 6.67 0.10 15.02
CA SER A 14 7.42 -0.22 16.22
C SER A 14 6.44 -0.83 17.21
N HIS A 15 6.72 -2.03 17.76
CA HIS A 15 5.72 -2.82 18.49
C HIS A 15 5.13 -2.17 19.76
N ALA A 16 5.61 -1.00 20.22
CA ALA A 16 4.94 -0.22 21.30
C ALA A 16 4.23 1.05 20.80
N ASP A 17 4.47 1.44 19.55
CA ASP A 17 3.94 2.64 18.93
C ASP A 17 2.64 2.32 18.19
N ARG A 18 1.56 2.96 18.63
CA ARG A 18 0.22 2.74 18.08
C ARG A 18 -0.05 3.53 16.81
N SER A 19 0.90 4.35 16.36
CA SER A 19 0.70 5.31 15.26
C SER A 19 0.27 4.65 13.97
N VAL A 20 0.90 3.53 13.58
CA VAL A 20 0.52 2.75 12.40
C VAL A 20 -0.90 2.21 12.53
N THR A 21 -1.22 1.50 13.62
CA THR A 21 -2.56 0.98 13.86
C THR A 21 -3.61 2.08 13.80
N ASN A 22 -3.42 3.15 14.57
CA ASN A 22 -4.38 4.26 14.65
C ASN A 22 -4.60 4.90 13.27
N PHE A 23 -3.52 5.06 12.51
CA PHE A 23 -3.60 5.59 11.15
C PHE A 23 -4.40 4.65 10.25
N ILE A 24 -4.04 3.36 10.19
CA ILE A 24 -4.74 2.37 9.36
C ILE A 24 -6.23 2.35 9.73
N VAL A 25 -6.58 2.20 11.01
CA VAL A 25 -7.97 2.16 11.48
C VAL A 25 -8.75 3.39 11.02
N LYS A 26 -8.15 4.58 11.09
CA LYS A 26 -8.75 5.83 10.60
C LYS A 26 -8.97 5.82 9.08
N GLN A 27 -8.03 5.25 8.32
CA GLN A 27 -8.08 5.21 6.85
C GLN A 27 -8.89 4.03 6.28
N LEU A 28 -9.22 3.00 7.08
CA LEU A 28 -9.87 1.77 6.62
C LEU A 28 -11.10 1.99 5.72
N PRO A 29 -12.05 2.90 6.05
CA PRO A 29 -13.22 3.12 5.19
C PRO A 29 -12.84 3.60 3.78
N LEU A 30 -11.84 4.47 3.69
CA LEU A 30 -11.35 5.02 2.42
C LEU A 30 -10.52 3.98 1.67
N LEU A 31 -9.67 3.20 2.36
CA LEU A 31 -8.91 2.10 1.77
C LEU A 31 -9.84 1.04 1.18
N LYS A 32 -10.91 0.68 1.88
CA LYS A 32 -11.94 -0.22 1.36
C LYS A 32 -12.61 0.35 0.13
N LYS A 33 -13.01 1.63 0.16
CA LYS A 33 -13.60 2.31 -0.99
C LYS A 33 -12.65 2.32 -2.19
N ALA A 34 -11.35 2.47 -1.95
CA ALA A 34 -10.34 2.44 -3.00
C ALA A 34 -10.14 1.03 -3.61
N GLY A 35 -10.59 0.00 -2.90
CA GLY A 35 -10.58 -1.39 -3.36
C GLY A 35 -9.55 -2.28 -2.67
N TYR A 36 -8.90 -1.82 -1.58
CA TYR A 36 -8.07 -2.70 -0.75
C TYR A 36 -8.93 -3.77 -0.08
N LYS A 37 -8.47 -5.03 -0.14
CA LYS A 37 -9.25 -6.20 0.25
C LYS A 37 -8.67 -6.96 1.43
N ALA A 38 -7.35 -6.89 1.60
CA ALA A 38 -6.64 -7.75 2.53
C ALA A 38 -5.62 -7.00 3.38
N LEU A 39 -5.39 -7.53 4.58
CA LEU A 39 -4.34 -7.12 5.50
C LEU A 39 -3.47 -8.34 5.85
N CYS A 40 -2.16 -8.18 5.69
CA CYS A 40 -1.12 -9.10 6.12
C CYS A 40 -0.41 -8.49 7.34
N ILE A 41 -0.29 -9.24 8.45
CA ILE A 41 0.42 -8.78 9.66
C ILE A 41 1.50 -9.79 10.00
N ASP A 42 2.73 -9.33 10.22
CA ASP A 42 3.82 -10.21 10.65
C ASP A 42 3.45 -10.99 11.92
N GLY A 43 3.89 -12.24 12.00
CA GLY A 43 3.48 -13.18 13.05
C GLY A 43 2.11 -13.83 12.84
N MET A 44 1.37 -13.51 11.77
CA MET A 44 0.14 -14.22 11.40
C MET A 44 0.46 -15.38 10.46
N GLU A 45 0.27 -16.60 10.95
CA GLU A 45 0.54 -17.83 10.20
C GLU A 45 -0.47 -18.08 9.07
N VAL A 46 -0.03 -18.73 8.00
CA VAL A 46 -0.91 -19.11 6.87
C VAL A 46 -2.14 -19.89 7.39
N GLY A 47 -3.33 -19.47 6.97
CA GLY A 47 -4.60 -20.05 7.43
C GLY A 47 -5.12 -19.51 8.76
N ALA A 48 -4.49 -18.49 9.35
CA ALA A 48 -4.98 -17.84 10.57
C ALA A 48 -6.43 -17.35 10.44
N SER A 49 -7.29 -17.76 11.37
CA SER A 49 -8.66 -17.25 11.48
C SER A 49 -8.69 -15.91 12.21
N LEU A 50 -9.24 -14.88 11.56
CA LEU A 50 -9.45 -13.56 12.16
C LEU A 50 -10.22 -13.65 13.49
N THR A 51 -11.28 -14.45 13.53
CA THR A 51 -12.12 -14.60 14.73
C THR A 51 -11.35 -15.24 15.88
N GLU A 52 -10.55 -16.27 15.59
CA GLU A 52 -9.75 -16.94 16.62
C GLU A 52 -8.63 -16.05 17.14
N LYS A 53 -7.96 -15.29 16.25
CA LYS A 53 -6.92 -14.34 16.63
C LYS A 53 -7.47 -13.20 17.49
N ILE A 54 -8.65 -12.66 17.17
CA ILE A 54 -9.35 -11.66 18.03
C ILE A 54 -9.58 -12.24 19.43
N ARG A 55 -10.18 -13.43 19.54
CA ARG A 55 -10.45 -14.09 20.84
C ARG A 55 -9.17 -14.32 21.63
N MET A 56 -8.11 -14.77 20.97
CA MET A 56 -6.80 -14.98 21.59
C MET A 56 -6.23 -13.67 22.14
N LEU A 57 -6.25 -12.58 21.37
CA LEU A 57 -5.75 -11.28 21.80
C LEU A 57 -6.58 -10.70 22.95
N GLN A 58 -7.91 -10.86 22.94
CA GLN A 58 -8.78 -10.47 24.05
C GLN A 58 -8.39 -11.17 25.36
N PHE A 59 -8.09 -12.48 25.30
CA PHE A 59 -7.58 -13.23 26.45
C PHE A 59 -6.21 -12.72 26.92
N ILE A 60 -5.27 -12.46 26.00
CA ILE A 60 -3.94 -11.94 26.33
C ILE A 60 -4.05 -10.56 26.98
N VAL A 61 -4.90 -9.67 26.45
CA VAL A 61 -5.20 -8.35 27.03
C VAL A 61 -5.69 -8.47 28.47
N ALA A 62 -6.66 -9.35 28.73
CA ALA A 62 -7.19 -9.54 30.09
C ALA A 62 -6.11 -10.02 31.06
N ARG A 63 -5.30 -10.99 30.65
CA ARG A 63 -4.18 -11.50 31.46
C ARG A 63 -3.12 -10.44 31.72
N GLN A 64 -2.71 -9.71 30.69
CA GLN A 64 -1.68 -8.67 30.81
C GLN A 64 -2.14 -7.52 31.71
N SER A 65 -3.43 -7.17 31.66
CA SER A 65 -4.04 -6.18 32.54
C SER A 65 -3.95 -6.59 34.02
N HIS A 66 -4.14 -7.87 34.35
CA HIS A 66 -3.95 -8.39 35.71
C HIS A 66 -2.49 -8.31 36.18
N VAL A 67 -1.53 -8.65 35.30
CA VAL A 67 -0.09 -8.52 35.61
C VAL A 67 0.27 -7.08 35.95
N ILE A 68 -0.16 -6.12 35.13
CA ILE A 68 0.11 -4.69 35.38
C ILE A 68 -0.58 -4.21 36.66
N ALA A 69 -1.85 -4.57 36.88
CA ALA A 69 -2.61 -4.13 38.06
C ALA A 69 -2.03 -4.64 39.39
N SER A 70 -1.33 -5.78 39.35
CA SER A 70 -0.65 -6.35 40.52
C SER A 70 0.79 -5.86 40.71
N MET A 71 1.31 -5.05 39.77
CA MET A 71 2.68 -4.57 39.79
C MET A 71 2.76 -3.14 40.33
N SER A 72 3.78 -2.85 41.15
CA SER A 72 4.07 -1.48 41.60
C SER A 72 4.54 -0.61 40.41
N PRO A 73 4.03 0.62 40.26
CA PRO A 73 4.54 1.58 39.28
C PRO A 73 6.04 1.90 39.41
N ALA A 74 6.63 1.65 40.59
CA ALA A 74 8.05 1.85 40.84
C ALA A 74 8.93 0.65 40.40
N SER A 75 8.33 -0.46 39.95
CA SER A 75 9.07 -1.60 39.41
C SER A 75 9.79 -1.24 38.12
N GLU A 76 11.05 -1.66 37.98
CA GLU A 76 11.82 -1.48 36.74
C GLU A 76 11.13 -2.13 35.52
N GLN A 77 10.30 -3.16 35.75
CA GLN A 77 9.58 -3.89 34.70
C GLN A 77 8.25 -3.24 34.32
N PHE A 78 7.71 -2.32 35.12
CA PHE A 78 6.37 -1.78 34.94
C PHE A 78 6.19 -1.15 33.55
N ARG A 79 7.19 -0.38 33.11
CA ARG A 79 7.19 0.24 31.78
C ARG A 79 7.16 -0.79 30.66
N SER A 80 7.98 -1.85 30.76
CA SER A 80 8.03 -2.93 29.77
C SER A 80 6.70 -3.67 29.66
N GLU A 81 6.04 -3.95 30.79
CA GLU A 81 4.73 -4.61 30.79
C GLU A 81 3.61 -3.73 30.20
N ILE A 82 3.66 -2.41 30.42
CA ILE A 82 2.77 -1.44 29.77
C ILE A 82 2.99 -1.40 28.25
N GLU A 83 4.25 -1.41 27.80
CA GLU A 83 4.59 -1.44 26.37
C GLU A 83 4.05 -2.71 25.69
N LYS A 84 4.20 -3.88 26.31
CA LYS A 84 3.59 -5.15 25.84
C LYS A 84 2.07 -5.04 25.73
N MET A 85 1.42 -4.48 26.75
CA MET A 85 -0.04 -4.30 26.74
C MET A 85 -0.49 -3.40 25.60
N ARG A 86 0.20 -2.27 25.36
CA ARG A 86 -0.09 -1.38 24.23
C ARG A 86 0.05 -2.08 22.89
N SER A 87 1.10 -2.89 22.73
CA SER A 87 1.33 -3.70 21.53
C SER A 87 0.13 -4.61 21.22
N VAL A 88 -0.22 -5.47 22.19
CA VAL A 88 -1.29 -6.47 22.04
C VAL A 88 -2.63 -5.78 21.80
N TYR A 89 -2.93 -4.73 22.58
CA TYR A 89 -4.20 -4.01 22.46
C TYR A 89 -4.34 -3.31 21.10
N SER A 90 -3.25 -2.75 20.56
CA SER A 90 -3.27 -2.13 19.23
C SER A 90 -3.51 -3.14 18.12
N LYS A 91 -2.92 -4.33 18.22
CA LYS A 91 -3.22 -5.40 17.26
C LYS A 91 -4.67 -5.87 17.38
N LEU A 92 -5.21 -5.97 18.61
CA LEU A 92 -6.62 -6.31 18.82
C LEU A 92 -7.55 -5.32 18.15
N GLU A 93 -7.38 -4.02 18.40
CA GLU A 93 -8.19 -2.97 17.76
C GLU A 93 -8.08 -3.01 16.24
N LEU A 94 -6.88 -3.24 15.68
CA LEU A 94 -6.70 -3.38 14.24
C LEU A 94 -7.52 -4.57 13.70
N LEU A 95 -7.44 -5.73 14.35
CA LEU A 95 -8.16 -6.93 13.95
C LEU A 95 -9.69 -6.76 14.07
N GLU A 96 -10.16 -6.08 15.12
CA GLU A 96 -11.58 -5.75 15.26
C GLU A 96 -12.04 -4.77 14.18
N ALA A 97 -11.23 -3.75 13.88
CA ALA A 97 -11.55 -2.76 12.85
C ALA A 97 -11.57 -3.37 11.43
N ILE A 98 -10.64 -4.28 11.08
CA ILE A 98 -10.71 -4.97 9.78
C ILE A 98 -11.92 -5.90 9.69
N ARG A 99 -12.30 -6.58 10.79
CA ARG A 99 -13.51 -7.41 10.83
C ARG A 99 -14.74 -6.56 10.53
N ASP A 100 -14.85 -5.41 11.20
CA ASP A 100 -16.01 -4.53 11.08
C ASP A 100 -16.05 -3.82 9.71
N ASN A 101 -14.89 -3.59 9.09
CA ASN A 101 -14.80 -3.05 7.73
C ASN A 101 -14.85 -4.14 6.63
N GLY A 102 -14.77 -5.42 6.97
CA GLY A 102 -14.83 -6.53 6.02
C GLY A 102 -13.59 -6.69 5.14
N LEU A 103 -12.40 -6.35 5.65
CA LEU A 103 -11.13 -6.74 5.03
C LEU A 103 -10.76 -8.16 5.47
N GLU A 104 -10.18 -8.93 4.55
CA GLU A 104 -9.66 -10.26 4.82
C GLU A 104 -8.33 -10.17 5.59
N LEU A 105 -8.15 -11.03 6.59
CA LEU A 105 -6.85 -11.26 7.20
C LEU A 105 -6.15 -12.37 6.43
N ILE A 106 -5.02 -12.06 5.80
CA ILE A 106 -4.17 -13.07 5.14
C ILE A 106 -2.97 -13.34 6.04
N GLY A 107 -2.92 -14.56 6.58
CA GLY A 107 -1.73 -15.06 7.24
C GLY A 107 -0.65 -15.41 6.21
N PHE A 108 0.59 -14.98 6.48
CA PHE A 108 1.71 -15.10 5.53
C PHE A 108 3.06 -15.37 6.21
N ASP A 109 3.06 -15.57 7.53
CA ASP A 109 4.25 -15.95 8.30
C ASP A 109 4.27 -17.47 8.57
N LEU A 110 5.40 -17.95 9.08
CA LEU A 110 5.56 -19.28 9.64
C LEU A 110 4.75 -19.43 10.92
N THR A 111 4.44 -20.68 11.30
CA THR A 111 3.86 -20.96 12.62
C THR A 111 4.86 -20.62 13.73
N ALA A 112 4.38 -20.32 14.94
CA ALA A 112 5.27 -19.98 16.06
C ALA A 112 6.35 -21.06 16.35
N PRO A 113 6.06 -22.37 16.34
CA PRO A 113 7.09 -23.41 16.48
C PRO A 113 8.17 -23.36 15.40
N GLU A 114 7.77 -23.10 14.15
CA GLU A 114 8.71 -22.99 13.03
C GLU A 114 9.58 -21.74 13.14
N GLN A 115 9.00 -20.60 13.50
CA GLN A 115 9.77 -19.37 13.76
C GLN A 115 10.86 -19.59 14.82
N MET A 116 10.56 -20.35 15.88
CA MET A 116 11.56 -20.70 16.91
C MET A 116 12.63 -21.66 16.39
N ARG A 117 12.28 -22.56 15.47
CA ARG A 117 13.22 -23.50 14.85
C ARG A 117 14.22 -22.80 13.93
N VAL A 118 13.75 -21.89 13.09
CA VAL A 118 14.59 -21.22 12.06
C VAL A 118 15.27 -19.97 12.61
N GLY A 119 14.69 -19.36 13.64
CA GLY A 119 15.10 -18.07 14.20
C GLY A 119 14.21 -16.94 13.67
N ILE A 120 13.80 -16.06 14.58
CA ILE A 120 12.88 -14.93 14.31
C ILE A 120 13.46 -13.97 13.26
N ASP A 121 14.78 -13.77 13.25
CA ASP A 121 15.46 -12.87 12.30
C ASP A 121 16.18 -13.63 11.17
N SER A 122 15.77 -14.87 10.90
CA SER A 122 16.43 -15.70 9.89
C SER A 122 16.04 -15.31 8.46
N LEU A 123 16.99 -15.46 7.54
CA LEU A 123 16.72 -15.30 6.10
C LEU A 123 15.67 -16.30 5.61
N GLU A 124 15.59 -17.50 6.21
CA GLU A 124 14.57 -18.51 5.89
C GLU A 124 13.16 -17.98 6.17
N ARG A 125 12.92 -17.34 7.33
CA ARG A 125 11.63 -16.71 7.65
C ARG A 125 11.33 -15.52 6.73
N GLU A 126 12.31 -14.66 6.48
CA GLU A 126 12.15 -13.50 5.58
C GLU A 126 11.76 -13.94 4.15
N GLN A 127 12.42 -14.98 3.63
CA GLN A 127 12.09 -15.55 2.33
C GLN A 127 10.67 -16.12 2.31
N PHE A 128 10.24 -16.76 3.39
CA PHE A 128 8.87 -17.25 3.52
C PHE A 128 7.85 -16.10 3.51
N LEU A 129 8.07 -15.07 4.32
CA LEU A 129 7.24 -13.86 4.36
C LEU A 129 7.11 -13.24 2.96
N VAL A 130 8.22 -13.08 2.25
CA VAL A 130 8.22 -12.49 0.90
C VAL A 130 7.47 -13.37 -0.10
N THR A 131 7.68 -14.69 -0.05
CA THR A 131 7.01 -15.63 -0.95
C THR A 131 5.49 -15.58 -0.76
N GLN A 132 5.02 -15.65 0.49
CA GLN A 132 3.58 -15.59 0.77
C GLN A 132 3.01 -14.19 0.54
N GLY A 133 3.75 -13.14 0.88
CA GLY A 133 3.34 -11.75 0.66
C GLY A 133 3.17 -11.43 -0.82
N ARG A 134 4.11 -11.85 -1.67
CA ARG A 134 4.01 -11.71 -3.13
C ARG A 134 2.83 -12.47 -3.70
N LYS A 135 2.59 -13.69 -3.23
CA LYS A 135 1.41 -14.46 -3.62
C LYS A 135 0.13 -13.69 -3.28
N ALA A 136 0.02 -13.15 -2.06
CA ALA A 136 -1.14 -12.35 -1.65
C ALA A 136 -1.32 -11.12 -2.55
N VAL A 137 -0.23 -10.45 -2.91
CA VAL A 137 -0.24 -9.29 -3.83
C VAL A 137 -0.71 -9.69 -5.23
N GLU A 138 -0.18 -10.78 -5.78
CA GLU A 138 -0.55 -11.30 -7.10
C GLU A 138 -2.03 -11.72 -7.15
N ASP A 139 -2.50 -12.47 -6.14
CA ASP A 139 -3.89 -12.94 -6.03
C ASP A 139 -4.90 -11.79 -5.88
N ASN A 140 -4.46 -10.62 -5.40
CA ASN A 140 -5.29 -9.45 -5.16
C ASN A 140 -5.04 -8.28 -6.12
N ASP A 141 -4.23 -8.47 -7.18
CA ASP A 141 -3.76 -7.41 -8.11
C ASP A 141 -3.29 -6.14 -7.36
N GLY A 142 -2.51 -6.36 -6.30
CA GLY A 142 -1.88 -5.35 -5.43
C GLY A 142 -2.76 -4.71 -4.36
N ALA A 143 -4.02 -5.10 -4.24
CA ALA A 143 -4.98 -4.57 -3.26
C ALA A 143 -4.75 -5.08 -1.80
N VAL A 144 -3.49 -5.05 -1.33
CA VAL A 144 -3.05 -5.63 -0.05
C VAL A 144 -2.31 -4.58 0.79
N LEU A 145 -2.61 -4.59 2.09
CA LEU A 145 -1.90 -3.84 3.12
C LEU A 145 -0.99 -4.80 3.90
N PHE A 146 0.24 -4.39 4.19
CA PHE A 146 1.18 -5.11 5.06
C PHE A 146 1.44 -4.29 6.32
N VAL A 147 1.48 -4.96 7.47
CA VAL A 147 1.98 -4.40 8.73
C VAL A 147 3.12 -5.28 9.19
N LEU A 148 4.33 -4.72 9.17
CA LEU A 148 5.57 -5.40 9.53
C LEU A 148 6.28 -4.64 10.63
N GLY A 149 6.97 -5.31 11.55
CA GLY A 149 7.95 -4.65 12.40
C GLY A 149 9.01 -3.94 11.55
N PHE A 150 9.44 -2.74 11.95
CA PHE A 150 10.45 -1.94 11.23
C PHE A 150 11.80 -2.65 11.04
N GLY A 151 12.05 -3.72 11.81
CA GLY A 151 13.19 -4.61 11.67
C GLY A 151 13.20 -5.45 10.39
N HIS A 152 12.03 -5.67 9.77
CA HIS A 152 11.85 -6.44 8.54
C HIS A 152 12.29 -5.65 7.27
N ALA A 153 13.45 -5.02 7.32
CA ALA A 153 14.04 -4.34 6.16
C ALA A 153 14.45 -5.33 5.06
N THR A 154 14.81 -6.57 5.44
CA THR A 154 15.12 -7.67 4.50
C THR A 154 13.94 -7.98 3.59
N PHE A 155 12.70 -7.90 4.09
CA PHE A 155 11.49 -8.02 3.27
C PHE A 155 11.51 -7.06 2.08
N GLN A 156 11.84 -5.77 2.29
CA GLN A 156 11.93 -4.79 1.20
C GLN A 156 13.05 -5.15 0.20
N GLN A 157 14.22 -5.58 0.69
CA GLN A 157 15.36 -5.96 -0.15
C GLN A 157 15.07 -7.16 -1.04
N LEU A 158 14.28 -8.12 -0.54
CA LEU A 158 13.88 -9.29 -1.29
C LEU A 158 12.75 -8.95 -2.28
N ILE A 159 11.77 -8.11 -1.89
CA ILE A 159 10.78 -7.58 -2.84
C ILE A 159 11.45 -6.87 -4.01
N GLU A 160 12.46 -6.02 -3.77
CA GLU A 160 13.23 -5.36 -4.84
C GLU A 160 13.84 -6.34 -5.84
N LYS A 161 14.33 -7.48 -5.35
CA LYS A 161 15.02 -8.49 -6.18
C LYS A 161 14.06 -9.42 -6.90
N GLU A 162 12.91 -9.69 -6.30
CA GLU A 162 12.05 -10.79 -6.71
C GLU A 162 10.76 -10.35 -7.39
N ASP A 163 10.27 -9.14 -7.11
CA ASP A 163 9.05 -8.60 -7.71
C ASP A 163 9.38 -7.62 -8.84
N LEU A 164 8.89 -7.90 -10.05
CA LEU A 164 9.08 -7.03 -11.22
C LEU A 164 8.40 -5.66 -11.06
N ASN A 165 7.37 -5.58 -10.22
CA ASN A 165 6.62 -4.38 -9.90
C ASN A 165 7.05 -3.76 -8.55
N ALA A 166 8.20 -4.16 -7.98
CA ALA A 166 8.65 -3.70 -6.66
C ALA A 166 8.59 -2.18 -6.45
N ARG A 167 8.85 -1.37 -7.49
CA ARG A 167 8.79 0.09 -7.43
C ARG A 167 7.38 0.67 -7.25
N GLN A 168 6.34 -0.12 -7.47
CA GLN A 168 4.96 0.29 -7.25
C GLN A 168 4.59 0.23 -5.76
N TYR A 169 5.30 -0.58 -4.95
CA TYR A 169 5.01 -0.70 -3.52
C TYR A 169 5.22 0.64 -2.81
N LEU A 170 4.31 0.97 -1.91
CA LEU A 170 4.39 2.16 -1.08
C LEU A 170 4.85 1.77 0.33
N TRP A 171 5.95 2.38 0.78
CA TRP A 171 6.62 2.01 2.03
C TRP A 171 6.52 3.16 3.03
N PHE A 172 5.82 2.94 4.12
CA PHE A 172 5.57 3.95 5.14
C PHE A 172 6.05 3.49 6.52
N HIS A 173 6.54 4.44 7.30
CA HIS A 173 6.75 4.26 8.73
C HIS A 173 6.15 5.48 9.44
N ILE A 174 5.00 5.29 10.07
CA ILE A 174 4.29 6.34 10.80
C ILE A 174 4.62 6.17 12.27
N LYS A 175 5.20 7.18 12.91
CA LYS A 175 5.64 7.05 14.29
C LYS A 175 5.30 8.21 15.20
N ASN A 176 5.30 7.92 16.49
CA ASN A 176 5.25 8.87 17.58
C ASN A 176 6.55 8.81 18.39
N PRO A 177 7.40 9.85 18.32
CA PRO A 177 8.66 9.92 19.07
C PRO A 177 8.49 9.74 20.59
N ALA A 178 7.32 10.08 21.15
CA ALA A 178 7.05 9.92 22.57
C ALA A 178 6.91 8.46 23.03
N TYR A 179 6.75 7.52 22.09
CA TYR A 179 6.56 6.09 22.37
C TYR A 179 7.63 5.20 21.73
N GLU A 180 8.78 5.77 21.35
CA GLU A 180 9.88 4.97 20.83
C GLU A 180 10.44 4.03 21.91
N THR A 181 10.73 2.79 21.48
CA THR A 181 11.36 1.78 22.34
C THR A 181 12.87 1.85 22.20
N GLN A 182 13.61 1.42 23.22
CA GLN A 182 15.07 1.31 23.13
C GLN A 182 15.52 0.40 21.97
N ALA A 183 14.76 -0.67 21.70
CA ALA A 183 15.02 -1.57 20.57
C ALA A 183 14.91 -0.85 19.23
N TYR A 184 13.89 0.01 19.08
CA TYR A 184 13.71 0.85 17.90
C TYR A 184 14.85 1.86 17.76
N GLU A 185 15.20 2.60 18.81
CA GLU A 185 16.30 3.57 18.78
C GLU A 185 17.64 2.91 18.38
N TYR A 186 17.92 1.72 18.93
CA TYR A 186 19.11 0.95 18.58
C TYR A 186 19.12 0.52 17.11
N MET A 187 17.96 0.13 16.58
CA MET A 187 17.79 -0.26 15.18
C MET A 187 17.97 0.93 14.24
N VAL A 188 17.34 2.07 14.52
CA VAL A 188 17.50 3.31 13.74
C VAL A 188 18.96 3.74 13.70
N LYS A 189 19.66 3.72 14.84
CA LYS A 189 21.10 4.04 14.88
C LYS A 189 21.92 3.14 13.94
N LYS A 190 21.59 1.85 13.83
CA LYS A 190 22.24 0.96 12.86
C LYS A 190 21.95 1.35 11.41
N TYR A 191 20.71 1.75 11.12
CA TYR A 191 20.31 2.21 9.79
C TYR A 191 21.01 3.51 9.39
N GLU A 192 21.14 4.44 10.33
CA GLU A 192 21.87 5.70 10.11
C GLU A 192 23.36 5.47 9.83
N ILE A 193 24.01 4.57 10.58
CA ILE A 193 25.45 4.28 10.43
C ILE A 193 25.78 3.74 9.02
N LYS A 194 24.99 2.80 8.49
CA LYS A 194 25.23 2.28 7.11
C LYS A 194 24.54 3.08 6.02
N GLY A 195 23.59 3.94 6.39
CA GLY A 195 22.71 4.68 5.50
C GLY A 195 21.42 3.93 5.18
N TYR A 196 20.29 4.64 5.31
CA TYR A 196 18.93 4.09 5.10
C TYR A 196 18.75 3.36 3.78
N ARG A 197 19.29 3.88 2.67
CA ARG A 197 19.20 3.27 1.33
C ARG A 197 19.77 1.84 1.24
N TYR A 198 20.66 1.45 2.16
CA TYR A 198 21.21 0.10 2.20
C TYR A 198 20.18 -0.90 2.75
N TYR A 199 19.38 -0.44 3.71
CA TYR A 199 18.34 -1.24 4.35
C TYR A 199 17.02 -1.18 3.58
N PHE A 200 16.72 0.00 3.04
CA PHE A 200 15.48 0.30 2.34
C PHE A 200 15.79 0.79 0.90
N PRO A 201 16.12 -0.12 -0.03
CA PRO A 201 16.52 0.25 -1.38
C PRO A 201 15.38 0.80 -2.25
N LEU A 202 14.13 0.47 -1.93
CA LEU A 202 12.93 1.04 -2.57
C LEU A 202 12.48 2.35 -1.91
N GLY A 203 13.22 2.80 -0.89
CA GLY A 203 12.86 3.94 -0.05
C GLY A 203 11.86 3.57 1.04
N VAL A 204 11.83 4.37 2.09
CA VAL A 204 10.79 4.33 3.13
C VAL A 204 10.43 5.75 3.50
N GLN A 205 9.15 6.05 3.50
CA GLN A 205 8.65 7.35 3.89
C GLN A 205 8.34 7.35 5.39
N ILE A 206 9.23 8.01 6.14
CA ILE A 206 9.07 8.20 7.59
C ILE A 206 8.22 9.46 7.80
N MET A 207 7.12 9.32 8.51
CA MET A 207 6.18 10.40 8.81
C MET A 207 5.84 10.38 10.29
N PHE A 208 5.46 11.53 10.83
CA PHE A 208 5.05 11.65 12.23
C PHE A 208 3.53 11.66 12.34
N HIS A 209 3.01 11.02 13.38
CA HIS A 209 1.57 10.84 13.56
C HIS A 209 0.80 12.16 13.75
N ASP A 210 1.50 13.23 14.14
CA ASP A 210 0.98 14.57 14.39
C ASP A 210 1.19 15.53 13.21
N GLU A 211 1.80 15.07 12.10
CA GLU A 211 1.96 15.88 10.89
C GLU A 211 0.58 16.21 10.27
N PRO A 212 0.24 17.50 10.12
CA PRO A 212 -1.07 17.90 9.58
C PRO A 212 -1.33 17.40 8.15
N GLN A 213 -0.28 17.11 7.38
CA GLN A 213 -0.37 16.67 5.99
C GLN A 213 -0.23 15.16 5.81
N LEU A 214 -0.12 14.38 6.89
CA LEU A 214 0.10 12.93 6.85
C LEU A 214 -0.86 12.22 5.89
N GLU A 215 -2.15 12.52 6.00
CA GLU A 215 -3.21 11.89 5.20
C GLU A 215 -3.16 12.33 3.74
N LEU A 216 -2.92 13.63 3.49
CA LEU A 216 -2.82 14.17 2.15
C LEU A 216 -1.66 13.50 1.40
N VAL A 217 -0.48 13.47 2.03
CA VAL A 217 0.72 12.88 1.46
C VAL A 217 0.55 11.38 1.22
N PHE A 218 -0.08 10.67 2.16
CA PHE A 218 -0.41 9.26 2.00
C PHE A 218 -1.31 9.02 0.79
N TRP A 219 -2.43 9.75 0.69
CA TRP A 219 -3.38 9.54 -0.40
C TRP A 219 -2.89 10.03 -1.75
N ASP A 220 -2.03 11.05 -1.80
CA ASP A 220 -1.35 11.47 -3.03
C ASP A 220 -0.46 10.34 -3.58
N LYS A 221 0.24 9.62 -2.71
CA LYS A 221 1.06 8.46 -3.09
C LYS A 221 0.20 7.29 -3.58
N VAL A 222 -0.87 6.98 -2.86
CA VAL A 222 -1.82 5.92 -3.26
C VAL A 222 -2.44 6.24 -4.61
N SER A 223 -2.91 7.47 -4.80
CA SER A 223 -3.54 7.92 -6.03
C SER A 223 -2.61 7.86 -7.24
N ALA A 224 -1.33 8.21 -7.08
CA ALA A 224 -0.34 8.18 -8.15
C ALA A 224 -0.12 6.78 -8.75
N GLU A 225 -0.29 5.73 -7.95
CA GLU A 225 -0.13 4.33 -8.35
C GLU A 225 -1.47 3.56 -8.41
N CYS A 226 -2.59 4.30 -8.48
CA CYS A 226 -3.92 3.73 -8.63
C CYS A 226 -4.26 3.54 -10.12
N TYR A 227 -4.50 2.30 -10.52
CA TYR A 227 -4.99 1.88 -11.83
C TYR A 227 -6.35 1.16 -11.71
N ASN A 228 -7.04 1.40 -10.60
CA ASN A 228 -8.39 0.95 -10.33
C ASN A 228 -9.37 2.11 -10.57
N TYR A 229 -10.53 1.82 -11.15
CA TYR A 229 -11.46 2.85 -11.62
C TYR A 229 -12.90 2.52 -11.24
N GLU A 230 -13.69 3.57 -11.01
CA GLU A 230 -15.15 3.47 -10.85
C GLU A 230 -15.81 3.03 -12.17
N GLN A 231 -16.99 2.41 -12.09
CA GLN A 231 -17.64 1.81 -13.26
C GLN A 231 -18.16 2.81 -14.29
N GLU A 232 -18.48 4.03 -13.85
CA GLU A 232 -19.12 5.05 -14.70
C GLU A 232 -18.07 5.81 -15.53
N GLU A 233 -18.23 5.77 -16.86
CA GLU A 233 -17.44 6.61 -17.77
C GLU A 233 -17.88 8.07 -17.64
N LEU A 234 -16.91 8.96 -17.47
CA LEU A 234 -17.13 10.40 -17.40
C LEU A 234 -16.93 11.05 -18.77
N GLN A 235 -17.76 12.03 -19.09
CA GLN A 235 -17.58 12.90 -20.26
C GLN A 235 -17.14 14.30 -19.79
N THR A 236 -15.84 14.48 -19.61
CA THR A 236 -15.26 15.81 -19.30
C THR A 236 -14.89 16.54 -20.59
N VAL A 237 -14.73 17.87 -20.53
CA VAL A 237 -14.25 18.67 -21.68
C VAL A 237 -12.90 18.16 -22.18
N SER A 238 -11.99 17.83 -21.25
CA SER A 238 -10.71 17.21 -21.57
C SER A 238 -10.88 15.87 -22.27
N ALA A 239 -11.78 15.00 -21.79
CA ALA A 239 -12.04 13.70 -22.40
C ALA A 239 -12.60 13.84 -23.83
N LEU A 240 -13.56 14.75 -24.04
CA LEU A 240 -14.09 15.04 -25.38
C LEU A 240 -13.00 15.54 -26.32
N ARG A 241 -12.10 16.41 -25.83
CA ARG A 241 -10.96 16.89 -26.61
C ARG A 241 -10.00 15.75 -26.97
N LEU A 242 -9.76 14.81 -26.06
CA LEU A 242 -8.91 13.65 -26.33
C LEU A 242 -9.58 12.69 -27.32
N LYS A 243 -10.91 12.52 -27.27
CA LYS A 243 -11.68 11.78 -28.29
C LYS A 243 -11.51 12.40 -29.67
N ASP A 244 -11.60 13.73 -29.79
CA ASP A 244 -11.37 14.41 -31.06
C ASP A 244 -9.96 14.14 -31.62
N LEU A 245 -8.95 14.08 -30.74
CA LEU A 245 -7.55 13.93 -31.12
C LEU A 245 -7.18 12.48 -31.46
N PHE A 246 -7.63 11.51 -30.66
CA PHE A 246 -7.18 10.12 -30.72
C PHE A 246 -8.23 9.14 -31.23
N GLY A 247 -9.51 9.53 -31.30
CA GLY A 247 -10.62 8.69 -31.73
C GLY A 247 -11.65 8.41 -30.62
N ASP A 248 -12.83 7.92 -31.01
CA ASP A 248 -13.95 7.67 -30.09
C ASP A 248 -13.69 6.54 -29.09
N GLU A 249 -12.63 5.73 -29.29
CA GLU A 249 -12.22 4.69 -28.35
C GLU A 249 -11.59 5.22 -27.05
N VAL A 250 -11.28 6.51 -26.97
CA VAL A 250 -10.85 7.13 -25.71
C VAL A 250 -12.00 7.05 -24.72
N SER A 251 -11.72 6.60 -23.50
CA SER A 251 -12.67 6.61 -22.39
C SER A 251 -12.06 7.36 -21.22
N SER A 252 -12.86 7.83 -20.26
CA SER A 252 -12.30 8.44 -19.05
C SER A 252 -13.07 8.04 -17.82
N TYR A 253 -12.36 7.78 -16.73
CA TYR A 253 -12.94 7.23 -15.50
C TYR A 253 -12.36 7.90 -14.27
N LEU A 254 -13.19 7.98 -13.23
CA LEU A 254 -12.74 8.34 -11.90
C LEU A 254 -11.86 7.22 -11.35
N ARG A 255 -10.70 7.56 -10.79
CA ARG A 255 -9.93 6.60 -9.99
C ARG A 255 -10.76 6.19 -8.78
N ALA A 256 -10.71 4.90 -8.46
CA ALA A 256 -11.23 4.38 -7.21
C ALA A 256 -10.20 4.64 -6.10
N ASP A 257 -9.93 5.90 -5.78
CA ASP A 257 -9.00 6.33 -4.73
C ASP A 257 -9.61 7.37 -3.77
N GLY A 258 -10.85 7.81 -4.05
CA GLY A 258 -11.54 8.82 -3.26
C GLY A 258 -11.01 10.25 -3.44
N GLN A 259 -10.05 10.49 -4.34
CA GLN A 259 -9.41 11.79 -4.58
C GLN A 259 -10.04 12.57 -5.74
N SER A 260 -11.13 12.06 -6.32
CA SER A 260 -11.84 12.66 -7.44
C SER A 260 -10.97 12.93 -8.68
N ARG A 261 -9.93 12.13 -8.89
CA ARG A 261 -9.04 12.23 -10.05
C ARG A 261 -9.54 11.42 -11.23
N VAL A 262 -9.45 11.99 -12.43
CA VAL A 262 -9.95 11.37 -13.66
C VAL A 262 -8.80 11.08 -14.60
N ASP A 263 -8.73 9.86 -15.09
CA ASP A 263 -7.76 9.46 -16.12
C ASP A 263 -8.47 9.19 -17.44
N ALA A 264 -7.81 9.52 -18.55
CA ALA A 264 -8.22 9.07 -19.88
C ALA A 264 -7.45 7.79 -20.25
N LEU A 265 -8.19 6.81 -20.76
CA LEU A 265 -7.71 5.50 -21.17
C LEU A 265 -7.88 5.35 -22.68
N VAL A 266 -6.77 5.14 -23.38
CA VAL A 266 -6.77 4.90 -24.83
C VAL A 266 -6.33 3.46 -25.09
N PRO A 267 -7.22 2.57 -25.57
CA PRO A 267 -6.87 1.17 -25.78
C PRO A 267 -5.89 1.03 -26.95
N LEU A 268 -4.75 0.38 -26.69
CA LEU A 268 -3.82 0.00 -27.75
C LEU A 268 -4.31 -1.30 -28.40
N LYS A 269 -5.03 -1.19 -29.52
CA LYS A 269 -5.44 -2.37 -30.30
C LYS A 269 -4.19 -3.15 -30.74
N SER A 270 -4.23 -4.47 -30.56
CA SER A 270 -3.13 -5.40 -30.81
C SER A 270 -2.54 -5.37 -32.22
N ALA A 271 -3.25 -4.80 -33.20
CA ALA A 271 -2.85 -4.82 -34.60
C ALA A 271 -1.72 -3.85 -34.98
N ASP A 272 -1.55 -2.69 -34.32
CA ASP A 272 -0.42 -1.78 -34.61
C ASP A 272 -0.18 -0.67 -33.55
N PRO A 273 0.38 -0.99 -32.37
CA PRO A 273 0.79 0.03 -31.40
C PRO A 273 1.82 1.02 -31.96
N GLY A 274 2.69 0.56 -32.88
CA GLY A 274 3.74 1.38 -33.47
C GLY A 274 3.17 2.53 -34.32
N ARG A 275 2.08 2.32 -35.04
CA ARG A 275 1.37 3.38 -35.76
C ARG A 275 0.76 4.41 -34.81
N PHE A 276 0.17 3.98 -33.69
CA PHE A 276 -0.38 4.91 -32.69
C PHE A 276 0.70 5.86 -32.17
N PHE A 277 1.86 5.33 -31.75
CA PHE A 277 2.96 6.17 -31.27
C PHE A 277 3.63 6.99 -32.38
N ARG A 278 3.69 6.51 -33.63
CA ARG A 278 4.17 7.34 -34.75
C ARG A 278 3.23 8.52 -35.03
N GLN A 279 1.93 8.30 -34.93
CA GLN A 279 0.92 9.32 -35.22
C GLN A 279 0.78 10.33 -34.07
N PHE A 280 0.87 9.88 -32.83
CA PHE A 280 0.55 10.69 -31.65
C PHE A 280 1.73 10.92 -30.69
N GLY A 281 2.90 10.34 -30.95
CA GLY A 281 4.04 10.32 -30.02
C GLY A 281 4.50 11.69 -29.54
N ALA A 282 4.53 12.71 -30.41
CA ALA A 282 4.88 14.07 -30.02
C ALA A 282 3.87 14.67 -29.02
N THR A 283 2.58 14.37 -29.21
CA THR A 283 1.49 14.81 -28.33
C THR A 283 1.52 14.05 -27.00
N LEU A 284 1.73 12.72 -27.06
CA LEU A 284 1.81 11.84 -25.91
C LEU A 284 3.01 12.17 -25.00
N MET A 285 4.17 12.51 -25.59
CA MET A 285 5.34 12.97 -24.84
C MET A 285 5.07 14.28 -24.10
N LYS A 286 4.33 15.22 -24.71
CA LYS A 286 3.95 16.48 -24.05
C LYS A 286 3.00 16.27 -22.87
N LEU A 287 2.08 15.32 -22.98
CA LEU A 287 1.10 15.01 -21.93
C LEU A 287 1.64 14.13 -20.79
N GLY A 288 2.85 13.59 -20.92
CA GLY A 288 3.43 12.71 -19.90
C GLY A 288 2.59 11.45 -19.66
N CYS A 289 2.26 10.72 -20.73
CA CYS A 289 1.43 9.51 -20.63
C CYS A 289 2.21 8.27 -20.18
N GLU A 290 1.48 7.29 -19.64
CA GLU A 290 2.01 5.96 -19.31
C GLU A 290 1.42 4.90 -20.23
N VAL A 291 2.15 3.81 -20.46
CA VAL A 291 1.63 2.63 -21.18
C VAL A 291 1.57 1.47 -20.21
N GLN A 292 0.37 0.98 -19.95
CA GLN A 292 0.15 0.01 -18.89
C GLN A 292 -0.97 -0.96 -19.25
N ALA A 293 -0.81 -2.22 -18.85
CA ALA A 293 -1.87 -3.20 -18.97
C ALA A 293 -2.86 -3.04 -17.80
N ILE A 294 -4.10 -2.65 -18.07
CA ILE A 294 -5.14 -2.46 -17.06
C ILE A 294 -6.42 -3.19 -17.46
N THR A 295 -7.27 -3.47 -16.48
CA THR A 295 -8.62 -3.96 -16.70
C THR A 295 -9.54 -2.75 -16.60
N PRO A 296 -9.89 -2.09 -17.72
CA PRO A 296 -10.77 -0.92 -17.67
C PRO A 296 -12.18 -1.36 -17.27
N PRO A 297 -12.97 -0.46 -16.66
CA PRO A 297 -14.36 -0.74 -16.33
C PRO A 297 -15.17 -1.27 -17.54
N GLY A 298 -16.08 -2.20 -17.27
CA GLY A 298 -16.90 -2.83 -18.31
C GLY A 298 -16.16 -3.79 -19.26
N ARG A 299 -14.83 -3.96 -19.14
CA ARG A 299 -14.09 -5.01 -19.87
C ARG A 299 -13.56 -6.04 -18.89
N GLY A 300 -13.85 -7.32 -19.14
CA GLY A 300 -13.42 -8.43 -18.29
C GLY A 300 -11.95 -8.85 -18.45
N GLU A 301 -11.17 -8.15 -19.28
CA GLU A 301 -9.82 -8.56 -19.66
C GLU A 301 -8.80 -7.42 -19.50
N LYS A 302 -7.63 -7.76 -18.97
CA LYS A 302 -6.48 -6.84 -18.80
C LYS A 302 -5.80 -6.65 -20.16
N GLY A 303 -5.71 -5.40 -20.63
CA GLY A 303 -5.16 -5.06 -21.94
C GLY A 303 -4.28 -3.81 -21.90
N PRO A 304 -3.38 -3.62 -22.89
CA PRO A 304 -2.51 -2.46 -22.95
C PRO A 304 -3.31 -1.19 -23.26
N HIS A 305 -3.12 -0.15 -22.44
CA HIS A 305 -3.71 1.16 -22.61
C HIS A 305 -2.62 2.23 -22.49
N VAL A 306 -2.80 3.31 -23.25
CA VAL A 306 -2.16 4.60 -22.94
C VAL A 306 -3.04 5.29 -21.91
N ILE A 307 -2.42 5.69 -20.80
CA ILE A 307 -3.07 6.34 -19.68
C ILE A 307 -2.58 7.78 -19.63
N ILE A 308 -3.52 8.71 -19.71
CA ILE A 308 -3.27 10.15 -19.55
C ILE A 308 -3.86 10.52 -18.20
N ARG A 309 -2.97 10.82 -17.25
CA ARG A 309 -3.31 11.00 -15.85
C ARG A 309 -3.92 12.38 -15.58
N ASP A 310 -4.86 12.43 -14.63
CA ASP A 310 -5.36 13.67 -14.00
C ASP A 310 -5.90 14.70 -15.02
N ILE A 311 -6.69 14.24 -16.00
CA ILE A 311 -7.21 15.08 -17.09
C ILE A 311 -8.16 16.18 -16.62
N ASN A 312 -8.64 16.08 -15.37
CA ASN A 312 -9.50 17.05 -14.71
C ASN A 312 -8.71 18.04 -13.82
N SER A 313 -7.39 17.93 -13.73
CA SER A 313 -6.55 18.97 -13.11
C SER A 313 -6.45 20.20 -14.01
N THR A 314 -6.31 21.39 -13.41
CA THR A 314 -6.20 22.65 -14.18
C THR A 314 -5.02 22.65 -15.13
N GLU A 315 -3.87 22.17 -14.69
CA GLU A 315 -2.64 22.07 -15.48
C GLU A 315 -2.87 21.16 -16.70
N ARG A 316 -3.32 19.92 -16.47
CA ARG A 316 -3.51 18.95 -17.56
C ARG A 316 -4.63 19.36 -18.51
N ALA A 317 -5.73 19.90 -18.00
CA ALA A 317 -6.82 20.40 -18.84
C ALA A 317 -6.34 21.54 -19.77
N THR A 318 -5.47 22.43 -19.27
CA THR A 318 -4.87 23.50 -20.06
C THR A 318 -3.98 22.94 -21.15
N GLU A 319 -3.08 22.00 -20.82
CA GLU A 319 -2.23 21.32 -21.80
C GLU A 319 -3.05 20.64 -22.89
N ILE A 320 -4.06 19.84 -22.51
CA ILE A 320 -4.95 19.14 -23.45
C ILE A 320 -5.67 20.12 -24.37
N SER A 321 -6.17 21.24 -23.83
CA SER A 321 -6.90 22.24 -24.61
C SER A 321 -6.03 22.89 -25.70
N SER A 322 -4.74 23.04 -25.43
CA SER A 322 -3.76 23.65 -26.35
C SER A 322 -3.32 22.73 -27.50
N LEU A 323 -3.66 21.44 -27.43
CA LEU A 323 -3.27 20.48 -28.46
C LEU A 323 -4.09 20.70 -29.74
N SER A 324 -3.40 20.84 -30.86
CA SER A 324 -4.02 20.78 -32.20
C SER A 324 -4.06 19.33 -32.68
N LYS A 325 -5.06 18.98 -33.50
CA LYS A 325 -4.98 17.73 -34.29
C LYS A 325 -3.65 17.75 -35.04
N CYS A 326 -2.85 16.70 -34.89
CA CYS A 326 -1.70 16.52 -35.76
C CYS A 326 -2.23 16.50 -37.19
N GLY A 327 -1.85 17.50 -37.98
CA GLY A 327 -2.15 17.52 -39.41
C GLY A 327 -1.58 16.25 -40.02
N ILE A 328 -2.45 15.44 -40.61
CA ILE A 328 -2.04 14.37 -41.53
C ILE A 328 -1.68 15.04 -42.86
#